data_AF-A0A1U6HN30-F1
#
_entry.id   AF-A0A1U6HN30-F1
#
_cell.length_a   1.000
_cell.length_b   1.000
_cell.length_c   1.000
_cell.angle_alpha   90.00
_cell.angle_beta   90.00
_cell.angle_gamma   90.00
#
_symmetry.space_group_name_H-M   'P 1'
#
loop_
_entity.id
_entity.type
_entity.pdbx_description
1 polymer ?
#
loop_
_entity_poly.entity_id
_entity_poly.type
_entity_poly.pdbx_seq_one_letter_code
_entity_poly.pdbx_strand_id
1 'polypeptide(L)'
;MLESPEQHRVEDSWLSDPDPNKATLMQIPNISPFVRALLPIKLQGGHEFRFGVWIAIHPDDLQHACRVWNAPQYVDLKLTGYLANRIQPWGLFAVPVDLAVLNVDQTPYCVSSSNEDLNEVLTREWPHGILASLP
;
A
#
# COMPACT_ATOMS: atom_id res chain seq x y z
N MET A 1 -0.04 22.86 -19.77
CA MET A 1 0.56 23.20 -18.47
C MET A 1 -0.51 22.86 -17.45
N LEU A 2 -0.45 21.65 -16.87
CA LEU A 2 -1.46 21.18 -15.92
C LEU A 2 -1.06 21.72 -14.54
N GLU A 3 -1.85 22.65 -14.04
CA GLU A 3 -1.69 23.20 -12.70
C GLU A 3 -1.96 22.06 -11.70
N SER A 4 -0.92 21.72 -10.94
CA SER A 4 -1.04 20.75 -9.85
C SER A 4 -1.85 21.41 -8.73
N PRO A 5 -2.95 20.82 -8.25
CA PRO A 5 -3.71 21.42 -7.16
C PRO A 5 -2.81 21.54 -5.94
N GLU A 6 -2.82 22.72 -5.31
CA GLU A 6 -2.06 23.01 -4.09
C GLU A 6 -2.25 21.86 -3.08
N GLN A 7 -1.20 21.07 -2.90
CA GLN A 7 -1.15 19.99 -1.94
C GLN A 7 -1.26 20.62 -0.55
N HIS A 8 -2.46 20.58 0.03
CA HIS A 8 -2.69 20.96 1.41
C HIS A 8 -1.91 19.99 2.30
N ARG A 9 -0.72 20.41 2.74
CA ARG A 9 -0.04 19.73 3.84
C ARG A 9 -0.90 19.89 5.08
N VAL A 10 -1.32 18.77 5.65
CA VAL A 10 -1.90 18.76 6.99
C VAL A 10 -0.80 19.22 7.94
N GLU A 11 -1.08 20.21 8.79
CA GLU A 11 -0.15 20.67 9.82
C GLU A 11 0.35 19.48 10.63
N ASP A 12 1.66 19.46 10.91
CA ASP A 12 2.35 18.39 11.65
C ASP A 12 2.36 16.98 11.01
N SER A 13 2.00 16.86 9.72
CA SER A 13 2.22 15.61 8.98
C SER A 13 3.71 15.35 8.70
N TRP A 14 4.12 14.10 8.87
CA TRP A 14 5.47 13.65 8.51
C TRP A 14 5.43 12.72 7.30
N LEU A 15 6.37 12.88 6.38
CA LEU A 15 6.59 11.97 5.25
C LEU A 15 8.07 11.57 5.20
N SER A 16 8.32 10.33 4.79
CA SER A 16 9.66 9.79 4.50
C SER A 16 10.37 10.49 3.33
N ASP A 17 9.61 11.07 2.41
CA ASP A 17 10.10 11.92 1.31
C ASP A 17 9.21 13.18 1.24
N PRO A 18 9.78 14.38 1.02
CA PRO A 18 8.99 15.60 0.88
C PRO A 18 8.01 15.57 -0.30
N ASP A 19 8.27 14.77 -1.34
CA ASP A 19 7.35 14.50 -2.44
C ASP A 19 6.39 13.36 -2.07
N PRO A 20 5.08 13.63 -1.92
CA PRO A 20 4.11 12.61 -1.53
C PRO A 20 3.97 11.48 -2.55
N ASN A 21 4.38 11.69 -3.81
CA ASN A 21 4.39 10.64 -4.83
C ASN A 21 5.59 9.69 -4.69
N LYS A 22 6.60 10.05 -3.89
CA LYS A 22 7.79 9.24 -3.60
C LYS A 22 7.79 8.69 -2.19
N ALA A 23 7.13 9.36 -1.25
CA ALA A 23 7.02 8.91 0.13
C ALA A 23 6.51 7.47 0.20
N THR A 24 7.15 6.67 1.06
CA THR A 24 6.78 5.27 1.31
C THR A 24 6.27 5.04 2.73
N LEU A 25 6.58 5.97 3.63
CA LEU A 25 6.07 6.05 4.99
C LEU A 25 5.54 7.46 5.23
N MET A 26 4.46 7.54 6.00
CA MET A 26 3.81 8.78 6.36
C MET A 26 3.18 8.67 7.74
N GLN A 27 3.11 9.77 8.48
CA GLN A 27 2.34 9.88 9.71
C GLN A 27 1.43 11.09 9.62
N ILE A 28 0.12 10.85 9.75
CA ILE A 28 -0.87 11.91 9.83
C ILE A 28 -1.36 12.01 11.29
N PRO A 29 -1.14 13.14 11.98
CA PRO A 29 -1.58 13.34 13.35
C PRO A 29 -3.08 13.03 13.54
N ASN A 30 -3.42 12.37 14.64
CA ASN A 30 -4.80 12.02 15.03
C ASN A 30 -5.57 11.11 14.05
N ILE A 31 -4.92 10.59 13.00
CA ILE A 31 -5.52 9.64 12.06
C ILE A 31 -4.85 8.28 12.18
N SER A 32 -3.67 8.11 11.58
CA SER A 32 -2.92 6.85 11.56
C SER A 32 -1.55 7.11 10.91
N PRO A 33 -0.54 6.29 11.21
CA PRO A 33 0.60 6.13 10.34
C PRO A 33 0.28 5.21 9.16
N PHE A 34 0.89 5.49 8.02
CA PHE A 34 0.66 4.79 6.78
C PHE A 34 1.98 4.30 6.17
N VAL A 35 1.93 3.12 5.58
CA VAL A 35 2.98 2.57 4.73
C VAL A 35 2.46 2.39 3.33
N ARG A 36 3.28 2.74 2.33
CA ARG A 36 3.00 2.47 0.94
C ARG A 36 3.33 1.02 0.63
N ALA A 37 2.44 0.34 -0.05
CA ALA A 37 2.57 -1.05 -0.44
C ALA A 37 2.12 -1.25 -1.89
N LEU A 38 2.45 -2.41 -2.45
CA LEU A 38 2.00 -2.84 -3.77
C LEU A 38 0.89 -3.87 -3.62
N LEU A 39 -0.27 -3.57 -4.20
CA LEU A 39 -1.37 -4.52 -4.36
C LEU A 39 -1.21 -5.25 -5.70
N PRO A 40 -0.82 -6.54 -5.71
CA PRO A 40 -0.74 -7.31 -6.94
C PRO A 40 -2.14 -7.76 -7.40
N ILE A 41 -2.44 -7.51 -8.67
CA ILE A 41 -3.62 -8.02 -9.36
C ILE A 41 -3.14 -9.01 -10.42
N LYS A 42 -3.41 -10.29 -10.18
CA LYS A 42 -3.09 -11.35 -11.14
C LYS A 42 -4.07 -11.28 -12.30
N LEU A 43 -3.54 -11.31 -13.52
CA LEU A 43 -4.30 -11.26 -14.74
C LEU A 43 -4.19 -12.60 -15.47
N GLN A 44 -5.26 -12.95 -16.18
CA GLN A 44 -5.27 -14.13 -17.02
C GLN A 44 -4.08 -14.16 -17.99
N GLY A 45 -3.59 -15.36 -18.31
CA GLY A 45 -2.42 -15.51 -19.18
C GLY A 45 -1.08 -15.28 -18.47
N GLY A 46 -1.06 -15.29 -17.13
CA GLY A 46 0.17 -15.21 -16.33
C GLY A 46 0.74 -13.80 -16.20
N HIS A 47 -0.06 -12.76 -16.47
CA HIS A 47 0.33 -11.37 -16.29
C HIS A 47 0.04 -10.88 -14.87
N GLU A 48 0.73 -9.84 -14.44
CA GLU A 48 0.47 -9.20 -13.15
C GLU A 48 0.54 -7.68 -13.29
N PHE A 49 -0.42 -7.00 -12.68
CA PHE A 49 -0.40 -5.55 -12.53
C PHE A 49 -0.25 -5.18 -11.06
N ARG A 50 0.53 -4.15 -10.75
CA ARG A 50 0.81 -3.73 -9.37
C ARG A 50 0.34 -2.31 -9.15
N PHE A 51 -0.56 -2.12 -8.20
CA PHE A 51 -1.08 -0.81 -7.83
C PHE A 51 -0.46 -0.35 -6.49
N GLY A 52 -0.03 0.91 -6.42
CA GLY A 52 0.48 1.49 -5.18
C GLY A 52 -0.66 1.88 -4.25
N VAL A 53 -0.72 1.29 -3.06
CA VAL A 53 -1.72 1.59 -2.02
C VAL A 53 -1.07 2.12 -0.76
N TRP A 54 -1.82 2.89 0.02
CA TRP A 54 -1.52 3.24 1.40
C TRP A 54 -2.25 2.27 2.33
N ILE A 55 -1.52 1.78 3.33
CA ILE A 55 -2.01 0.89 4.36
C ILE A 55 -1.86 1.60 5.70
N ALA A 56 -2.95 1.75 6.42
CA ALA A 56 -2.94 2.22 7.80
C ALA A 56 -2.34 1.12 8.69
N ILE A 57 -1.31 1.45 9.47
CA ILE A 57 -0.58 0.49 10.33
C ILE A 57 -0.56 0.96 11.78
N HIS A 58 -0.07 0.10 12.68
CA HIS A 58 0.12 0.48 14.07
C HIS A 58 1.31 1.47 14.20
N PRO A 59 1.30 2.42 15.15
CA PRO A 59 2.45 3.30 15.42
C PRO A 59 3.76 2.56 15.72
N ASP A 60 3.70 1.44 16.44
CA ASP A 60 4.90 0.63 16.72
C ASP A 60 5.48 0.00 15.46
N ASP A 61 4.61 -0.39 14.52
CA ASP A 61 5.00 -0.92 13.21
C ASP A 61 5.65 0.16 12.36
N LEU A 62 5.16 1.40 12.40
CA LEU A 62 5.81 2.53 11.73
C LEU A 62 7.24 2.74 12.28
N GLN A 63 7.39 2.75 13.60
CA GLN A 63 8.71 2.93 14.20
C GLN A 63 9.66 1.78 13.81
N HIS A 64 9.16 0.54 13.78
CA HIS A 64 9.95 -0.60 13.32
C HIS A 64 10.34 -0.48 11.86
N ALA A 65 9.36 -0.18 10.98
CA ALA A 65 9.57 0.05 9.56
C ALA A 65 10.64 1.11 9.32
N CYS A 66 10.55 2.28 9.97
CA CYS A 66 11.56 3.34 9.89
C CYS A 66 12.98 2.86 10.24
N ARG A 67 13.12 1.99 11.26
CA ARG A 67 14.43 1.45 11.66
C ARG A 67 15.04 0.50 10.64
N VAL A 68 14.21 -0.32 9.99
CA VAL A 68 14.70 -1.37 9.09
C VAL A 68 14.67 -0.99 7.62
N TRP A 69 14.00 0.11 7.22
CA TRP A 69 13.70 0.45 5.82
C TRP A 69 14.89 0.45 4.88
N ASN A 70 16.05 0.93 5.35
CA ASN A 70 17.30 0.98 4.59
C ASN A 70 18.36 0.00 5.12
N ALA A 71 17.93 -0.97 5.92
CA ALA A 71 18.79 -1.95 6.57
C ALA A 71 18.61 -3.34 5.92
N PRO A 72 19.60 -4.25 6.02
CA PRO A 72 19.48 -5.60 5.47
C PRO A 72 18.26 -6.38 5.98
N GLN A 73 17.79 -6.07 7.19
CA GLN A 73 16.62 -6.68 7.83
C GLN A 73 15.30 -6.30 7.15
N TYR A 74 15.31 -5.34 6.23
CA TYR A 74 14.11 -4.97 5.46
C TYR A 74 13.45 -6.18 4.79
N VAL A 75 14.25 -7.14 4.31
CA VAL A 75 13.74 -8.37 3.66
C VAL A 75 12.81 -9.19 4.55
N ASP A 76 13.00 -9.10 5.88
CA ASP A 76 12.22 -9.84 6.87
C ASP A 76 11.01 -9.03 7.39
N LEU A 77 10.84 -7.78 6.93
CA LEU A 77 9.76 -6.92 7.37
C LEU A 77 8.40 -7.49 6.95
N LYS A 78 7.57 -7.72 7.96
CA LYS A 78 6.16 -8.09 7.82
C LYS A 78 5.33 -7.13 8.64
N LEU A 79 4.23 -6.66 8.06
CA LEU A 79 3.33 -5.71 8.69
C LEU A 79 1.90 -6.20 8.53
N THR A 80 1.03 -5.84 9.45
CA THR A 80 -0.42 -5.99 9.27
C THR A 80 -1.06 -4.62 9.39
N GLY A 81 -2.11 -4.37 8.63
CA GLY A 81 -2.79 -3.09 8.65
C GLY A 81 -4.13 -3.13 7.95
N TYR A 82 -4.63 -1.95 7.60
CA TYR A 82 -5.92 -1.77 6.93
C TYR A 82 -5.76 -0.95 5.65
N LEU A 83 -6.41 -1.40 4.58
CA LEU A 83 -6.38 -0.72 3.30
C LEU A 83 -6.95 0.70 3.41
N ALA A 84 -6.13 1.72 3.16
CA ALA A 84 -6.51 3.13 3.29
C ALA A 84 -6.95 3.77 1.96
N ASN A 85 -6.79 3.07 0.84
CA ASN A 85 -7.40 3.47 -0.43
C ASN A 85 -8.70 2.71 -0.66
N ARG A 86 -9.65 3.36 -1.33
CA ARG A 86 -10.79 2.64 -1.90
C ARG A 86 -10.34 1.97 -3.20
N ILE A 87 -10.45 0.65 -3.29
CA ILE A 87 -10.07 -0.11 -4.48
C ILE A 87 -11.33 -0.48 -5.25
N GLN A 88 -11.47 0.13 -6.42
CA GLN A 88 -12.45 -0.25 -7.43
C GLN A 88 -11.87 -1.34 -8.34
N PRO A 89 -12.71 -2.19 -8.94
CA PRO A 89 -14.17 -2.21 -8.88
C PRO A 89 -14.78 -2.94 -7.67
N TRP A 90 -13.95 -3.51 -6.78
CA TRP A 90 -14.43 -4.38 -5.69
C TRP A 90 -15.02 -3.63 -4.49
N GLY A 91 -14.90 -2.29 -4.43
CA GLY A 91 -15.44 -1.48 -3.33
C GLY A 91 -14.68 -1.61 -2.01
N LEU A 92 -13.50 -2.24 -2.02
CA LEU A 92 -12.71 -2.53 -0.82
C LEU A 92 -12.13 -1.25 -0.21
N PHE A 93 -12.29 -1.10 1.10
CA PHE A 93 -11.75 -0.01 1.91
C PHE A 93 -11.79 -0.40 3.38
N ALA A 94 -10.77 0.00 4.15
CA ALA A 94 -10.67 -0.31 5.59
C ALA A 94 -10.76 -1.81 5.93
N VAL A 95 -10.33 -2.67 4.99
CA VAL A 95 -10.24 -4.13 5.18
C VAL A 95 -8.83 -4.53 5.63
N PRO A 96 -8.70 -5.57 6.47
CA PRO A 96 -7.41 -6.03 6.98
C PRO A 96 -6.53 -6.58 5.85
N VAL A 97 -5.22 -6.35 5.93
CA VAL A 97 -4.25 -6.84 4.95
C VAL A 97 -2.89 -7.08 5.61
N ASP A 98 -2.25 -8.18 5.23
CA ASP A 98 -0.88 -8.49 5.61
C ASP A 98 0.08 -8.11 4.49
N LEU A 99 1.21 -7.55 4.88
CA LEU A 99 2.26 -7.07 4.00
C LEU A 99 3.55 -7.86 4.23
N ALA A 100 4.28 -8.13 3.14
CA ALA A 100 5.62 -8.69 3.21
C ALA A 100 6.53 -8.13 2.11
N VAL A 101 7.82 -8.02 2.39
CA VAL A 101 8.82 -7.63 1.38
C VAL A 101 9.15 -8.84 0.50
N LEU A 102 8.77 -8.76 -0.78
CA LEU A 102 9.10 -9.78 -1.79
C LEU A 102 10.30 -9.38 -2.66
N ASN A 103 10.62 -8.09 -2.69
CA ASN A 103 11.77 -7.52 -3.38
C ASN A 103 12.31 -6.36 -2.52
N VAL A 104 13.58 -6.42 -2.16
CA VAL A 104 14.24 -5.45 -1.27
C VAL A 104 14.34 -4.05 -1.87
N ASP A 105 14.28 -3.93 -3.19
CA ASP A 105 14.33 -2.64 -3.90
C ASP A 105 12.95 -1.98 -4.04
N GLN A 106 11.91 -2.58 -3.46
CA GLN A 106 10.52 -2.15 -3.60
C GLN A 106 9.84 -2.03 -2.24
N THR A 107 8.74 -1.28 -2.20
CA THR A 107 7.84 -1.27 -1.05
C THR A 107 7.23 -2.66 -0.80
N PRO A 108 6.75 -2.97 0.42
CA PRO A 108 6.13 -4.26 0.72
C PRO A 108 4.93 -4.55 -0.19
N TYR A 109 4.61 -5.82 -0.35
CA TYR A 109 3.47 -6.29 -1.12
C TYR A 109 2.33 -6.66 -0.19
N CYS A 110 1.09 -6.41 -0.60
CA CYS A 110 -0.08 -7.07 -0.02
C CYS A 110 -0.03 -8.56 -0.38
N VAL A 111 0.04 -9.44 0.62
CA VAL A 111 0.26 -10.89 0.41
C VAL A 111 -0.90 -11.76 0.86
N SER A 112 -1.66 -11.32 1.85
CA SER A 112 -2.86 -12.02 2.33
C SER A 112 -3.82 -11.06 3.00
N SER A 113 -5.04 -11.54 3.23
CA SER A 113 -6.07 -10.82 3.97
C SER A 113 -6.98 -11.83 4.66
N SER A 114 -7.43 -11.52 5.88
CA SER A 114 -8.50 -12.26 6.56
C SER A 114 -9.89 -11.87 6.07
N ASN A 115 -10.03 -10.75 5.34
CA ASN A 115 -11.23 -10.44 4.57
C ASN A 115 -11.21 -11.23 3.25
N GLU A 116 -12.29 -12.00 3.04
CA GLU A 116 -12.44 -12.93 1.91
C GLU A 116 -12.37 -12.23 0.56
N ASP A 117 -13.02 -11.08 0.40
CA ASP A 117 -13.06 -10.34 -0.87
C ASP A 117 -11.67 -9.84 -1.28
N LEU A 118 -10.92 -9.22 -0.36
CA LEU A 118 -9.54 -8.80 -0.64
C LEU A 118 -8.62 -10.01 -0.89
N ASN A 119 -8.84 -11.11 -0.17
CA ASN A 119 -8.08 -12.34 -0.39
C ASN A 119 -8.39 -12.94 -1.78
N GLU A 120 -9.64 -12.87 -2.25
CA GLU A 120 -9.99 -13.24 -3.62
C GLU A 120 -9.27 -12.36 -4.63
N VAL A 121 -9.24 -11.04 -4.43
CA VAL A 121 -8.52 -10.10 -5.30
C VAL A 121 -7.04 -10.48 -5.45
N LEU A 122 -6.38 -10.84 -4.34
CA LEU A 122 -4.96 -11.21 -4.31
C LEU A 122 -4.66 -12.58 -4.95
N THR A 123 -5.61 -13.51 -4.89
CA THR A 123 -5.36 -14.92 -5.24
C THR A 123 -5.90 -15.31 -6.61
N ARG A 124 -7.01 -14.72 -7.03
CA ARG A 124 -7.70 -15.00 -8.29
C ARG A 124 -7.04 -14.32 -9.48
N GLU A 125 -7.12 -14.96 -10.65
CA GLU A 125 -6.80 -14.33 -11.94
C GLU A 125 -8.01 -13.59 -12.51
N TRP A 126 -7.79 -12.34 -12.91
CA TRP A 126 -8.81 -11.46 -13.47
C TRP A 126 -8.63 -11.29 -14.98
N PRO A 127 -9.72 -11.13 -15.76
CA PRO A 127 -9.60 -10.73 -17.16
C PRO A 127 -8.88 -9.39 -17.30
N HIS A 128 -8.11 -9.20 -18.37
CA HIS A 128 -7.41 -7.93 -18.63
C HIS A 128 -8.33 -6.70 -18.65
N GLY A 129 -9.61 -6.88 -18.99
CA GLY A 129 -10.60 -5.80 -18.97
C GLY A 129 -10.79 -5.15 -17.59
N ILE A 130 -10.40 -5.81 -16.50
CA ILE A 130 -10.47 -5.25 -15.15
C ILE A 130 -9.65 -3.97 -15.00
N LEU A 131 -8.55 -3.84 -15.77
CA LEU A 131 -7.64 -2.70 -15.71
C LEU A 131 -8.32 -1.38 -16.07
N ALA A 132 -9.35 -1.42 -16.92
CA ALA A 132 -10.11 -0.22 -17.29
C ALA A 132 -11.00 0.31 -16.14
N SER A 133 -11.17 -0.47 -15.07
CA SER A 133 -11.99 -0.14 -13.91
C SER A 133 -11.18 0.11 -12.64
N LEU A 134 -9.85 0.01 -12.73
CA LEU A 134 -8.95 0.34 -11.62
C LEU A 134 -8.78 1.87 -11.54
N PRO A 135 -8.59 2.43 -10.33
CA PRO A 135 -8.41 3.87 -10.12
C PRO A 135 -7.13 4.44 -10.72
#